data_AF-A0A8H3E5N3-F1
#
_entry.id   AF-A0A8H3E5N3-F1
#
_cell.length_a   1.000
_cell.length_b   1.000
_cell.length_c   1.000
_cell.angle_alpha   90.00
_cell.angle_beta   90.00
_cell.angle_gamma   90.00
#
_symmetry.space_group_name_H-M   'P 1'
#
loop_
_entity.id
_entity.type
_entity.pdbx_description
1 polymer ?
#
loop_
_entity_poly.entity_id
_entity_poly.type
_entity_poly.pdbx_seq_one_letter_code
_entity_poly.pdbx_strand_id
1 'polypeptide(L)'
;RFVIWTEGAFNLLDEVFGTFDKASAHKKNYYLPTAKISNPDVTRIINSDEVQSVVRPSQGKKQRRPWTQHKNPLVNKGVLFKLNPYAKKLRRQELIKQKKEGSAKTKKPGKAAGKIFLDTLLSA
;
A
#
# COMPACT_ATOMS: atom_id res chain seq x y z
N ARG A 1 -10.00 5.08 43.63
CA ARG A 1 -10.72 5.19 44.93
C ARG A 1 -10.52 6.61 45.42
N PHE A 2 -11.56 7.28 45.91
CA PHE A 2 -11.40 8.57 46.55
C PHE A 2 -10.94 8.34 47.99
N VAL A 3 -9.80 8.91 48.38
CA VAL A 3 -9.13 8.70 49.68
C VAL A 3 -8.87 10.06 50.29
N ILE A 4 -9.16 10.21 51.59
CA ILE A 4 -8.91 11.42 52.37
C ILE A 4 -7.91 11.06 53.48
N TRP A 5 -6.88 11.88 53.65
CA TRP A 5 -5.82 11.68 54.65
C TRP A 5 -5.89 12.77 55.72
N THR A 6 -5.59 12.40 56.97
CA THR A 6 -5.24 13.36 58.03
C THR A 6 -3.75 13.70 57.93
N GLU A 7 -3.34 14.85 58.46
CA GLU A 7 -1.93 15.31 58.41
C GLU A 7 -0.96 14.27 58.98
N GLY A 8 -1.22 13.78 60.19
CA GLY A 8 -0.34 12.78 60.83
C GLY A 8 -0.28 11.45 60.07
N ALA A 9 -1.39 11.03 59.44
CA ALA A 9 -1.39 9.83 58.62
C ALA A 9 -0.58 10.01 57.33
N PHE A 10 -0.57 11.20 56.75
CA PHE A 10 0.24 11.51 55.58
C PHE A 10 1.73 11.52 55.92
N ASN A 11 2.11 12.10 57.07
CA ASN A 11 3.51 12.14 57.53
C ASN A 11 4.08 10.74 57.82
N LEU A 12 3.26 9.80 58.30
CA LEU A 12 3.69 8.41 58.58
C LEU A 12 3.93 7.56 57.31
N LEU A 13 3.46 7.98 56.13
CA LEU A 13 3.60 7.17 54.91
C LEU A 13 5.06 6.91 54.53
N ASP A 14 5.92 7.93 54.69
CA ASP A 14 7.35 7.82 54.39
C ASP A 14 8.06 6.83 55.33
N GLU A 15 7.65 6.71 56.58
CA GLU A 15 8.19 5.72 57.52
C GLU A 15 7.68 4.31 57.20
N VAL A 16 6.40 4.19 56.82
CA VAL A 16 5.76 2.91 56.52
C VAL A 16 6.28 2.30 55.22
N PHE A 17 6.50 3.10 54.18
CA PHE A 17 6.92 2.60 52.86
C PHE A 17 8.39 2.88 52.55
N GLY A 18 9.05 3.77 53.29
CA GLY A 18 10.34 4.31 52.89
C GLY A 18 10.20 5.36 51.80
N THR A 19 11.34 5.82 51.31
CA THR A 19 11.45 6.73 50.16
C THR A 19 12.22 6.03 49.04
N PHE A 20 12.47 6.71 47.92
CA PHE A 20 13.33 6.13 46.87
C PHE A 20 14.79 5.92 47.34
N ASP A 21 15.24 6.67 48.34
CA ASP A 21 16.61 6.61 48.87
C ASP A 21 16.72 5.86 50.22
N LYS A 22 15.64 5.80 50.99
CA LYS A 22 15.63 5.20 52.35
C LYS A 22 14.70 3.98 52.42
N ALA A 23 15.19 2.91 53.04
CA ALA A 23 14.38 1.72 53.34
C ALA A 23 13.22 2.04 54.29
N SER A 24 12.17 1.21 54.26
CA SER A 24 11.05 1.32 55.21
C SER A 24 11.49 1.04 56.65
N ALA A 25 10.99 1.83 57.60
CA ALA A 25 11.22 1.63 59.03
C ALA A 25 10.33 0.51 59.59
N HIS A 26 9.10 0.39 59.10
CA HIS A 26 8.11 -0.56 59.62
C HIS A 26 8.09 -1.89 58.88
N LYS A 27 8.41 -1.91 57.58
CA LYS A 27 8.36 -3.12 56.76
C LYS A 27 9.75 -3.72 56.59
N LYS A 28 9.95 -4.89 57.18
CA LYS A 28 11.22 -5.62 57.09
C LYS A 28 11.56 -5.95 55.64
N ASN A 29 12.79 -5.62 55.23
CA ASN A 29 13.36 -5.88 53.90
C ASN A 29 12.52 -5.31 52.74
N TYR A 30 11.83 -4.19 52.96
CA TYR A 30 11.02 -3.53 51.94
C TYR A 30 11.70 -2.28 51.38
N TYR A 31 11.71 -2.21 50.06
CA TYR A 31 12.08 -1.02 49.28
C TYR A 31 10.97 -0.69 48.30
N LEU A 32 10.84 0.59 47.97
CA LEU A 32 9.89 1.03 46.96
C LEU A 32 10.30 0.46 45.59
N PRO A 33 9.38 -0.17 44.84
CA PRO A 33 9.71 -0.70 43.52
C PRO A 33 10.15 0.42 42.57
N THR A 34 11.26 0.20 41.88
CA THR A 34 11.77 1.13 40.89
C THR A 34 11.01 0.95 39.57
N ALA A 35 10.51 2.06 39.01
CA ALA A 35 9.90 2.04 37.68
C ALA A 35 10.96 1.73 36.60
N LYS A 36 10.57 0.98 35.56
CA LYS A 36 11.44 0.71 34.41
C LYS A 36 11.69 1.96 33.56
N ILE A 37 10.81 2.95 33.64
CA ILE A 37 10.86 4.20 32.89
C ILE A 37 10.85 5.33 33.92
N SER A 38 11.80 6.26 33.82
CA SER A 38 11.89 7.42 34.71
C SER A 38 10.80 8.46 34.44
N ASN A 39 10.51 8.74 33.17
CA ASN A 39 9.43 9.62 32.74
C ASN A 39 8.44 8.88 31.83
N PRO A 40 7.17 8.69 32.25
CA PRO A 40 6.17 7.98 31.46
C PRO A 40 5.64 8.77 30.25
N ASP A 41 5.98 10.05 30.12
CA ASP A 41 5.56 10.90 29.00
C ASP A 41 6.39 10.59 27.74
N VAL A 42 6.04 9.48 27.10
CA VAL A 42 6.68 8.99 25.88
C VAL A 42 6.46 9.97 24.72
N THR A 43 5.33 10.68 24.66
CA THR A 43 5.05 11.60 23.55
C THR A 43 5.99 12.81 23.61
N ARG A 44 6.27 13.33 24.81
CA ARG A 44 7.27 14.39 25.00
C ARG A 44 8.67 13.93 24.62
N ILE A 45 9.07 12.72 25.02
CA ILE A 45 10.38 12.15 24.66
C ILE A 45 10.51 11.99 23.14
N ILE A 46 9.48 11.45 22.47
CA ILE A 46 9.49 11.26 21.02
C ILE A 46 9.59 12.59 20.29
N ASN A 47 8.91 13.62 20.78
CA ASN A 47 8.87 14.93 20.13
C ASN A 47 10.01 15.87 20.55
N SER A 48 11.00 15.39 21.32
CA SER A 48 12.15 16.21 21.72
C SER A 48 13.12 16.41 20.55
N ASP A 49 13.85 17.53 20.56
CA ASP A 49 14.75 17.91 19.46
C ASP A 49 15.90 16.91 19.28
N GLU A 50 16.39 16.31 20.36
CA GLU A 50 17.44 15.30 20.34
C GLU A 50 17.00 14.03 19.60
N VAL A 51 15.74 13.64 19.77
CA VAL A 51 15.17 12.49 19.06
C VAL A 51 14.82 12.87 17.64
N GLN A 52 14.11 13.98 17.43
CA GLN A 52 13.64 14.39 16.11
C GLN A 52 14.76 14.78 15.14
N SER A 53 15.90 15.27 15.64
CA SER A 53 17.07 15.60 14.80
C SER A 53 17.73 14.36 14.17
N VAL A 54 17.58 13.18 14.79
CA VAL A 54 18.17 11.92 14.31
C VAL A 54 17.14 11.05 13.57
N VAL A 55 15.86 11.20 13.90
CA VAL A 55 14.78 10.42 13.29
C VAL A 55 14.70 10.66 11.79
N ARG A 56 14.62 9.57 11.02
CA ARG A 56 14.41 9.64 9.57
C ARG A 56 13.01 10.16 9.27
N PRO A 57 12.82 10.97 8.23
CA PRO A 57 11.51 11.45 7.85
C PRO A 57 10.57 10.28 7.54
N SER A 58 9.30 10.47 7.89
CA SER A 58 8.26 9.47 7.66
C SER A 58 8.16 9.14 6.17
N GLN A 59 8.27 7.85 5.85
CA GLN A 59 8.08 7.37 4.49
C GLN A 59 6.59 7.47 4.14
N GLY A 60 6.29 8.09 3.01
CA GLY A 60 4.92 8.16 2.49
C GLY A 60 4.30 6.76 2.39
N LYS A 61 2.97 6.67 2.48
CA LYS A 61 2.24 5.40 2.37
C LYS A 61 2.64 4.69 1.05
N LYS A 62 3.27 3.52 1.15
CA LYS A 62 3.75 2.72 -0.01
C LYS A 62 2.63 2.42 -1.01
N GLN A 63 1.41 2.20 -0.52
CA GLN A 63 0.25 1.92 -1.36
C GLN A 63 -0.85 2.97 -1.11
N ARG A 64 -1.08 3.84 -2.10
CA ARG A 64 -2.13 4.87 -2.02
C ARG A 64 -3.55 4.26 -1.97
N ARG A 65 -3.75 3.07 -2.56
CA ARG A 65 -5.03 2.36 -2.61
C ARG A 65 -4.81 0.84 -2.53
N PRO A 66 -4.91 0.22 -1.33
CA PRO A 66 -4.63 -1.20 -1.17
C PRO A 66 -5.63 -2.10 -1.93
N TRP A 67 -6.91 -1.72 -1.94
CA TRP A 67 -7.98 -2.54 -2.51
C TRP A 67 -8.51 -1.96 -3.83
N THR A 68 -7.64 -1.84 -4.83
CA THR A 68 -8.10 -1.37 -6.16
C THR A 68 -8.55 -2.58 -6.98
N GLN A 69 -9.66 -2.44 -7.71
CA GLN A 69 -10.09 -3.49 -8.64
C GLN A 69 -9.03 -3.71 -9.72
N HIS A 70 -8.62 -4.97 -9.90
CA HIS A 70 -7.70 -5.38 -10.96
C HIS A 70 -8.45 -5.34 -12.30
N LYS A 71 -8.19 -4.31 -13.11
CA LYS A 71 -8.83 -4.16 -14.43
C LYS A 71 -8.12 -5.04 -15.45
N ASN A 72 -8.87 -5.88 -16.17
CA ASN A 72 -8.34 -6.74 -17.23
C ASN A 72 -7.75 -5.89 -18.38
N PRO A 73 -6.44 -5.98 -18.69
CA PRO A 73 -5.81 -5.21 -19.76
C PRO A 73 -6.29 -5.57 -21.18
N LEU A 74 -6.78 -6.79 -21.41
CA LEU A 74 -7.26 -7.19 -22.74
C LEU A 74 -8.53 -6.43 -23.13
N VAL A 75 -9.41 -6.21 -22.14
CA VAL A 75 -10.67 -5.48 -22.30
C VAL A 75 -10.46 -3.97 -22.08
N ASN A 76 -9.72 -3.58 -21.03
CA ASN A 76 -9.50 -2.18 -20.68
C ASN A 76 -8.28 -1.59 -21.41
N LYS A 77 -8.55 -0.82 -22.46
CA LYS A 77 -7.51 -0.19 -23.31
C LYS A 77 -6.56 0.72 -22.52
N GLY A 78 -7.05 1.44 -21.51
CA GLY A 78 -6.22 2.36 -20.71
C GLY A 78 -5.14 1.61 -19.92
N VAL A 79 -5.51 0.47 -19.33
CA VAL A 79 -4.54 -0.39 -18.63
C VAL A 79 -3.61 -1.09 -19.61
N LEU A 80 -4.12 -1.54 -20.76
CA LEU A 80 -3.28 -2.11 -21.81
C LEU A 80 -2.18 -1.15 -22.26
N PHE A 81 -2.51 0.12 -22.48
CA PHE A 81 -1.54 1.11 -22.95
C PHE A 81 -0.52 1.48 -21.88
N LYS A 82 -0.90 1.41 -20.60
CA LYS A 82 0.05 1.58 -19.48
C LYS A 82 1.03 0.40 -19.40
N LEU A 83 0.54 -0.82 -19.65
CA LEU A 83 1.37 -2.03 -19.63
C LEU A 83 2.24 -2.16 -20.89
N ASN A 84 1.66 -1.90 -22.06
CA ASN A 84 2.29 -1.98 -23.37
C ASN A 84 2.00 -0.71 -24.20
N PRO A 85 2.94 0.25 -24.25
CA PRO A 85 2.79 1.47 -25.05
C PRO A 85 2.63 1.22 -26.56
N TYR A 86 3.26 0.17 -27.09
CA TYR A 86 3.22 -0.17 -28.51
C TYR A 86 1.84 -0.65 -28.96
N ALA A 87 1.05 -1.25 -28.05
CA ALA A 87 -0.32 -1.70 -28.34
C ALA A 87 -1.23 -0.58 -28.87
N LYS A 88 -0.95 0.69 -28.51
CA LYS A 88 -1.66 1.85 -29.04
C LYS A 88 -1.37 2.08 -30.54
N LYS A 89 -0.11 1.94 -30.95
CA LYS A 89 0.31 2.10 -32.35
C LYS A 89 -0.21 0.95 -33.21
N LEU A 90 -0.02 -0.28 -32.75
CA LEU A 90 -0.45 -1.49 -33.47
C LEU A 90 -1.96 -1.43 -33.76
N ARG A 91 -2.80 -1.17 -32.74
CA ARG A 91 -4.25 -1.02 -32.96
C ARG A 91 -4.61 0.13 -33.89
N ARG A 92 -3.87 1.24 -33.87
CA ARG A 92 -4.11 2.36 -34.79
C ARG A 92 -3.80 1.96 -36.23
N GLN A 93 -2.69 1.24 -36.45
CA GLN A 93 -2.34 0.71 -37.77
C GLN A 93 -3.38 -0.30 -38.26
N GLU A 94 -3.84 -1.20 -37.40
CA GLU A 94 -4.92 -2.16 -37.68
C GLU A 94 -6.19 -1.44 -38.16
N LEU A 95 -6.63 -0.40 -37.42
CA LEU A 95 -7.80 0.39 -37.79
C LEU A 95 -7.62 1.12 -39.13
N ILE A 96 -6.42 1.64 -39.42
CA ILE A 96 -6.14 2.27 -40.71
C ILE A 96 -6.19 1.23 -41.84
N LYS A 97 -5.64 0.04 -41.61
CA LYS A 97 -5.66 -1.08 -42.57
C LYS A 97 -7.10 -1.53 -42.86
N GLN A 98 -7.90 -1.76 -41.81
CA GLN A 98 -9.32 -2.13 -41.93
C GLN A 98 -10.14 -1.06 -42.65
N LYS A 99 -9.91 0.24 -42.38
CA LYS A 99 -10.57 1.33 -43.10
C LYS A 99 -10.21 1.34 -44.58
N LYS A 100 -8.94 1.09 -44.92
CA LYS A 100 -8.48 0.98 -46.31
C LYS A 100 -9.15 -0.20 -47.02
N GLU A 101 -9.18 -1.37 -46.38
CA GLU A 101 -9.82 -2.58 -46.92
C GLU A 101 -11.33 -2.42 -47.08
N GLY A 102 -12.03 -1.82 -46.10
CA GLY A 102 -13.46 -1.55 -46.19
C GLY A 102 -13.83 -0.48 -47.24
N SER A 103 -12.92 0.45 -47.53
CA SER A 103 -13.09 1.43 -48.62
C SER A 103 -12.75 0.86 -50.01
N ALA A 104 -11.93 -0.20 -50.06
CA ALA A 104 -11.71 -0.98 -51.27
C ALA A 104 -12.93 -1.88 -51.50
N LYS A 105 -13.96 -1.30 -52.12
CA LYS A 105 -15.14 -2.00 -52.66
C LYS A 105 -14.74 -3.38 -53.18
N THR A 106 -15.50 -4.40 -52.76
CA THR A 106 -15.55 -5.77 -53.29
C THR A 106 -14.85 -5.88 -54.64
N LYS A 107 -13.62 -6.40 -54.67
CA LYS A 107 -13.02 -6.85 -55.93
C LYS A 107 -14.03 -7.82 -56.53
N LYS A 108 -14.61 -7.46 -57.68
CA LYS A 108 -15.49 -8.34 -58.46
C LYS A 108 -14.86 -9.74 -58.44
N PRO A 109 -15.61 -10.82 -58.19
CA PRO A 109 -15.04 -12.15 -58.25
C PRO A 109 -14.28 -12.26 -59.57
N GLY A 110 -13.00 -12.64 -59.50
CA GLY A 110 -12.17 -12.80 -60.69
C GLY A 110 -12.92 -13.65 -61.71
N LYS A 111 -12.79 -13.32 -63.01
CA LYS A 111 -13.44 -14.08 -64.08
C LYS A 111 -13.27 -15.58 -63.78
N ALA A 112 -14.39 -16.32 -63.77
CA ALA A 112 -14.38 -17.76 -63.53
C ALA A 112 -13.30 -18.43 -64.39
N ALA A 113 -12.65 -19.46 -63.83
CA ALA A 113 -11.57 -20.18 -64.50
C ALA A 113 -11.99 -20.53 -65.93
N GLY A 114 -11.09 -20.31 -66.90
CA GLY A 114 -11.39 -20.52 -68.31
C GLY A 114 -11.86 -21.95 -68.57
N LYS A 115 -12.79 -22.14 -69.51
CA LYS A 115 -13.44 -23.44 -69.78
C LYS A 115 -12.44 -24.61 -69.90
N ILE A 116 -11.29 -24.37 -70.53
CA ILE A 116 -10.22 -25.35 -70.70
C ILE A 116 -9.77 -25.94 -69.35
N PHE A 117 -9.62 -25.11 -68.31
CA PHE A 117 -9.21 -25.54 -66.96
C PHE A 117 -10.30 -26.34 -66.25
N LEU A 118 -11.58 -25.99 -66.45
CA LEU A 118 -12.69 -26.75 -65.86
C LEU A 118 -12.85 -28.12 -66.55
N ASP A 119 -12.68 -28.16 -67.87
CA ASP A 119 -12.77 -29.41 -68.64
C ASP A 119 -11.63 -30.38 -68.29
N THR A 120 -10.41 -29.88 -68.08
CA THR A 120 -9.29 -30.74 -67.65
C THR A 120 -9.44 -31.28 -66.23
N LEU A 121 -10.07 -30.51 -65.33
CA LEU A 121 -10.27 -30.92 -63.95
C LEU A 121 -11.39 -31.96 -63.80
N LEU A 122 -12.41 -31.90 -64.66
CA LEU A 122 -13.55 -32.82 -64.65
C LEU A 122 -13.34 -34.07 -65.52
N SER A 123 -12.23 -34.13 -66.28
CA SER A 123 -11.87 -35.28 -67.13
C SER A 123 -10.90 -36.27 -66.48
N ALA A 124 -10.56 -36.09 -65.20
CA ALA A 124 -9.75 -37.02 -64.39
C ALA A 124 -10.65 -37.73 -63.38
#